data_AF-A0A1I7YNP0-F1
#
_entry.id   AF-A0A1I7YNP0-F1
#
_cell.length_a   1.000
_cell.length_b   1.000
_cell.length_c   1.000
_cell.angle_alpha   90.00
_cell.angle_beta   90.00
_cell.angle_gamma   90.00
#
_symmetry.space_group_name_H-M   'P 1'
#
loop_
_entity.id
_entity.type
_entity.pdbx_description
1 polymer ?
#
loop_
_entity_poly.entity_id
_entity_poly.type
_entity_poly.pdbx_seq_one_letter_code
_entity_poly.pdbx_strand_id
1 'polypeptide(L)'
;MEMQFRLTPRAYLFLALLTSAQILLVFYCLAGVRASSHSPMLIHSSFFNYVSSEKVAFQAIGFSKCRDQGSVFVQVNGEMFPGTFDVLRDKCPSKFSPYCTWNAYRIYVEMPLKQIPLSLLQVTKEGLVTIVNWPDLPKSEGSNPNLGVYRLGLDSSHLDCVLRSKKKFVAQVDFDDYMFVRGKTLLDYVTEHEKTHPEVGSFSFVRGTLLKQPVHGSLQDISSVSFEEFRKASVCDECDYNKKVIVVADKVDIILTHRVKTFRKNEVMRFGTFEIPMEVGVCYHARYALSPSQQKANYQKVNLFSSRVIASLTEKFIEIAGELANTTAKLDISPTVDLLEECTQNWRLSPSQCKAPHEYCWSKLITVDRWKFANDRVGSNKQYVTL
;
A
#
# COMPACT_ATOMS: atom_id res chain seq x y z
N MET A 1 9.46 16.61 -24.45
CA MET A 1 8.73 15.65 -25.31
C MET A 1 7.41 15.36 -24.61
N GLU A 2 6.29 15.71 -25.24
CA GLU A 2 5.01 15.97 -24.58
C GLU A 2 4.13 14.71 -24.49
N MET A 3 3.62 14.43 -23.30
CA MET A 3 2.53 13.47 -23.09
C MET A 3 1.29 14.30 -22.71
N GLN A 4 0.22 14.20 -23.49
CA GLN A 4 -1.01 14.99 -23.32
C GLN A 4 -2.10 14.14 -22.68
N PHE A 5 -2.72 14.65 -21.60
CA PHE A 5 -3.80 13.97 -20.88
C PHE A 5 -5.06 14.82 -20.97
N ARG A 6 -6.16 14.35 -21.55
CA ARG A 6 -7.35 15.19 -21.81
C ARG A 6 -8.51 14.84 -20.86
N LEU A 7 -8.95 15.79 -20.05
CA LEU A 7 -10.20 15.70 -19.28
C LEU A 7 -11.33 16.40 -20.05
N THR A 8 -12.38 15.69 -20.44
CA THR A 8 -13.51 16.24 -21.22
C THR A 8 -14.81 16.29 -20.42
N PRO A 9 -15.59 17.39 -20.46
CA PRO A 9 -16.93 17.44 -19.85
C PRO A 9 -18.06 17.56 -20.89
N ARG A 10 -18.93 16.53 -21.05
CA ARG A 10 -20.32 16.58 -21.61
C ARG A 10 -21.05 15.26 -21.28
N ALA A 11 -22.37 15.12 -21.07
CA ALA A 11 -23.51 15.95 -20.65
C ALA A 11 -24.75 15.02 -20.43
N TYR A 12 -25.49 15.22 -19.32
CA TYR A 12 -26.89 14.88 -18.92
C TYR A 12 -27.69 13.65 -19.48
N LEU A 13 -28.18 12.75 -18.59
CA LEU A 13 -29.55 12.74 -17.99
C LEU A 13 -30.04 11.32 -17.53
N PHE A 14 -30.36 11.16 -16.21
CA PHE A 14 -31.14 10.13 -15.45
C PHE A 14 -30.84 8.60 -15.67
N LEU A 15 -30.67 7.71 -14.67
CA LEU A 15 -31.23 7.58 -13.31
C LEU A 15 -30.25 6.78 -12.40
N ALA A 16 -30.33 7.01 -11.09
CA ALA A 16 -29.39 6.60 -10.04
C ALA A 16 -29.21 5.08 -9.81
N LEU A 17 -27.97 4.66 -9.53
CA LEU A 17 -27.51 3.77 -8.43
C LEU A 17 -26.19 3.09 -8.81
N LEU A 18 -25.07 3.60 -8.30
CA LEU A 18 -23.92 2.87 -7.73
C LEU A 18 -22.73 3.82 -7.59
N THR A 19 -22.32 4.01 -6.35
CA THR A 19 -21.26 4.91 -5.90
C THR A 19 -19.87 4.34 -6.20
N SER A 20 -19.30 4.74 -7.33
CA SER A 20 -17.86 4.88 -7.56
C SER A 20 -17.67 5.48 -8.95
N ALA A 21 -17.53 6.79 -9.04
CA ALA A 21 -17.14 7.44 -10.29
C ALA A 21 -15.68 7.09 -10.59
N GLN A 22 -15.44 5.95 -11.26
CA GLN A 22 -14.19 5.72 -11.95
C GLN A 22 -14.15 6.70 -13.12
N ILE A 23 -13.31 7.73 -13.02
CA ILE A 23 -13.03 8.60 -14.16
C ILE A 23 -12.25 7.76 -15.17
N LEU A 24 -12.90 7.37 -16.28
CA LEU A 24 -12.23 6.78 -17.41
C LEU A 24 -11.46 7.88 -18.15
N LEU A 25 -10.18 8.04 -17.81
CA LEU A 25 -9.25 8.86 -18.60
C LEU A 25 -8.87 8.09 -19.86
N VAL A 26 -9.42 8.49 -21.01
CA VAL A 26 -9.05 7.95 -22.32
C VAL A 26 -7.86 8.74 -22.86
N PHE A 27 -6.72 8.07 -23.04
CA PHE A 27 -5.49 8.69 -23.57
C PHE A 27 -5.51 8.67 -25.09
N TYR A 28 -5.55 9.85 -25.71
CA TYR A 28 -5.25 9.97 -27.14
C TYR A 28 -3.80 10.36 -27.33
N CYS A 29 -2.96 9.40 -27.70
CA CYS A 29 -1.71 9.72 -28.40
C CYS A 29 -2.08 10.02 -29.86
N LEU A 30 -2.29 11.30 -30.19
CA LEU A 30 -2.30 11.73 -31.59
C LEU A 30 -0.85 11.65 -32.11
N ALA A 31 -0.46 10.47 -32.59
CA ALA A 31 0.76 10.30 -33.36
C ALA A 31 0.37 10.03 -34.82
N GLY A 32 0.58 11.03 -35.67
CA GLY A 32 0.92 10.74 -37.06
C GLY A 32 2.12 9.78 -37.06
N VAL A 33 2.05 8.78 -37.95
CA VAL A 33 2.94 7.64 -38.19
C VAL A 33 4.43 7.84 -37.83
N ARG A 34 4.72 7.91 -36.53
CA ARG A 34 6.02 7.62 -35.90
C ARG A 34 5.69 6.88 -34.63
N ALA A 35 6.02 5.60 -34.61
CA ALA A 35 5.88 4.74 -33.44
C ALA A 35 6.59 5.39 -32.25
N SER A 36 5.82 6.01 -31.34
CA SER A 36 6.38 6.51 -30.10
C SER A 36 6.78 5.30 -29.26
N SER A 37 8.05 5.21 -28.90
CA SER A 37 8.67 4.13 -28.10
C SER A 37 8.18 4.07 -26.64
N HIS A 38 7.05 4.69 -26.32
CA HIS A 38 6.57 4.83 -24.94
C HIS A 38 5.43 3.86 -24.68
N SER A 39 5.61 3.03 -23.65
CA SER A 39 4.54 2.14 -23.22
C SER A 39 3.34 2.95 -22.69
N PRO A 40 2.12 2.44 -22.76
CA PRO A 40 0.99 3.06 -22.08
C PRO A 40 1.21 3.06 -20.55
N MET A 41 0.62 4.03 -19.84
CA MET A 41 0.51 4.01 -18.39
C MET A 41 -0.93 3.66 -18.02
N LEU A 42 -1.08 2.73 -17.09
CA LEU A 42 -2.39 2.40 -16.52
C LEU A 42 -2.58 3.19 -15.22
N ILE A 43 -3.57 4.06 -15.19
CA ILE A 43 -3.93 4.83 -13.99
C ILE A 43 -4.78 3.97 -13.06
N HIS A 44 -4.29 3.75 -11.86
CA HIS A 44 -4.97 3.00 -10.81
C HIS A 44 -5.87 3.90 -9.96
N SER A 45 -5.31 5.02 -9.50
CA SER A 45 -5.99 5.99 -8.65
C SER A 45 -5.67 7.38 -9.15
N SER A 46 -6.64 8.28 -9.10
CA SER A 46 -6.42 9.69 -9.38
C SER A 46 -7.33 10.56 -8.53
N PHE A 47 -6.82 11.66 -8.02
CA PHE A 47 -7.54 12.54 -7.13
C PHE A 47 -6.99 13.96 -7.18
N PHE A 48 -7.83 14.90 -6.77
CA PHE A 48 -7.46 16.29 -6.57
C PHE A 48 -7.18 16.54 -5.09
N ASN A 49 -6.15 17.31 -4.81
CA ASN A 49 -5.82 17.76 -3.47
C ASN A 49 -5.81 19.27 -3.45
N TYR A 50 -6.28 19.83 -2.36
CA TYR A 50 -6.13 21.25 -2.11
C TYR A 50 -4.67 21.56 -1.76
N VAL A 51 -4.07 22.52 -2.45
CA VAL A 51 -2.69 22.97 -2.19
C VAL A 51 -2.71 24.30 -1.46
N SER A 52 -3.52 25.25 -1.92
CA SER A 52 -3.69 26.57 -1.32
C SER A 52 -5.03 27.19 -1.75
N SER A 53 -5.35 28.40 -1.27
CA SER A 53 -6.51 29.18 -1.69
C SER A 53 -6.62 29.40 -3.20
N GLU A 54 -5.51 29.32 -3.92
CA GLU A 54 -5.45 29.60 -5.35
C GLU A 54 -5.09 28.39 -6.19
N LYS A 55 -4.66 27.27 -5.57
CA LYS A 55 -4.11 26.11 -6.28
C LYS A 55 -4.67 24.78 -5.79
N VAL A 56 -4.79 23.86 -6.74
CA VAL A 56 -5.06 22.44 -6.51
C VAL A 56 -4.02 21.59 -7.21
N ALA A 57 -3.77 20.41 -6.66
CA ALA A 57 -2.89 19.42 -7.26
C ALA A 57 -3.72 18.26 -7.79
N PHE A 58 -3.60 17.96 -9.07
CA PHE A 58 -3.98 16.66 -9.61
C PHE A 58 -2.88 15.66 -9.33
N GLN A 59 -3.28 14.49 -8.83
CA GLN A 59 -2.38 13.36 -8.66
C GLN A 59 -2.98 12.14 -9.32
N ALA A 60 -2.13 11.34 -9.96
CA ALA A 60 -2.51 10.02 -10.42
C ALA A 60 -1.41 9.02 -10.10
N ILE A 61 -1.78 7.87 -9.54
CA ILE A 61 -0.91 6.74 -9.29
C ILE A 61 -1.22 5.69 -10.33
N GLY A 62 -0.20 5.11 -10.93
CA GLY A 62 -0.40 4.12 -11.96
C GLY A 62 0.85 3.32 -12.28
N PHE A 63 0.73 2.43 -13.25
CA PHE A 63 1.73 1.45 -13.59
C PHE A 63 2.14 1.56 -15.04
N SER A 64 3.43 1.38 -15.29
CA SER A 64 3.92 1.30 -16.66
C SER A 64 5.22 0.52 -16.76
N LYS A 65 5.62 0.16 -17.98
CA LYS A 65 6.99 -0.29 -18.23
C LYS A 65 8.00 0.80 -17.83
N CYS A 66 9.19 0.36 -17.46
CA CYS A 66 10.33 1.20 -17.14
C CYS A 66 10.55 2.25 -18.22
N ARG A 67 10.64 3.49 -17.78
CA ARG A 67 10.91 4.65 -18.62
C ARG A 67 11.70 5.69 -17.84
N ASP A 68 12.35 6.55 -18.59
CA ASP A 68 13.06 7.69 -18.02
C ASP A 68 12.07 8.66 -17.37
N GLN A 69 12.51 9.28 -16.27
CA GLN A 69 11.76 10.37 -15.66
C GLN A 69 11.75 11.56 -16.62
N GLY A 70 10.59 12.18 -16.80
CA GLY A 70 10.42 13.28 -17.75
C GLY A 70 9.29 14.21 -17.37
N SER A 71 9.21 15.32 -18.09
CA SER A 71 8.11 16.27 -17.95
C SER A 71 6.82 15.66 -18.46
N VAL A 72 5.78 15.69 -17.64
CA VAL A 72 4.42 15.29 -18.01
C VAL A 72 3.56 16.55 -18.08
N PHE A 73 2.57 16.57 -18.97
CA PHE A 73 1.62 17.68 -19.05
C PHE A 73 0.20 17.17 -18.92
N VAL A 74 -0.59 17.72 -18.02
CA VAL A 74 -2.02 17.41 -17.92
C VAL A 74 -2.82 18.51 -18.59
N GLN A 75 -3.69 18.13 -19.54
CA GLN A 75 -4.60 19.04 -20.21
C GLN A 75 -5.93 19.12 -19.47
N VAL A 76 -6.26 20.29 -18.96
CA VAL A 76 -7.55 20.57 -18.30
C VAL A 76 -8.21 21.73 -19.01
N ASN A 77 -9.44 21.53 -19.49
CA ASN A 77 -10.20 22.54 -20.25
C ASN A 77 -9.45 23.13 -21.45
N GLY A 78 -8.60 22.34 -22.10
CA GLY A 78 -7.81 22.79 -23.26
C GLY A 78 -6.46 23.41 -22.90
N GLU A 79 -6.25 23.83 -21.65
CA GLU A 79 -4.98 24.36 -21.16
C GLU A 79 -4.04 23.24 -20.70
N MET A 80 -2.74 23.40 -20.94
CA MET A 80 -1.70 22.41 -20.63
C MET A 80 -0.96 22.82 -19.35
N PHE A 81 -0.93 21.93 -18.37
CA PHE A 81 -0.27 22.17 -17.08
C PHE A 81 0.92 21.24 -16.91
N PRO A 82 2.15 21.77 -16.74
CA PRO A 82 3.33 20.95 -16.54
C PRO A 82 3.32 20.30 -15.15
N GLY A 83 3.88 19.11 -15.06
CA GLY A 83 4.04 18.40 -13.80
C GLY A 83 5.17 17.38 -13.82
N THR A 84 5.18 16.53 -12.80
CA THR A 84 6.21 15.52 -12.58
C THR A 84 5.71 14.10 -12.81
N PHE A 85 6.64 13.26 -13.26
CA PHE A 85 6.45 11.83 -13.44
C PHE A 85 7.43 11.08 -12.55
N ASP A 86 6.98 10.79 -11.33
CA ASP A 86 7.81 10.26 -10.26
C ASP A 86 7.73 8.74 -10.22
N VAL A 87 8.87 8.07 -10.39
CA VAL A 87 8.96 6.63 -10.08
C VAL A 87 8.76 6.49 -8.58
N LEU A 88 7.83 5.65 -8.13
CA LEU A 88 7.62 5.48 -6.69
C LEU A 88 8.83 4.78 -6.07
N ARG A 89 9.34 3.70 -6.66
CA ARG A 89 10.57 3.05 -6.20
C ARG A 89 11.85 3.85 -6.48
N ASP A 90 12.96 3.41 -5.90
CA ASP A 90 14.28 4.06 -6.06
C ASP A 90 14.77 4.06 -7.52
N LYS A 91 14.48 2.99 -8.28
CA LYS A 91 14.83 2.86 -9.70
C LYS A 91 13.92 1.88 -10.42
N CYS A 92 13.94 1.94 -11.75
CA CYS A 92 13.25 0.99 -12.64
C CYS A 92 14.23 0.37 -13.63
N PRO A 93 14.37 -0.97 -13.70
CA PRO A 93 13.87 -1.97 -12.75
C PRO A 93 14.47 -1.81 -11.35
N SER A 94 13.76 -2.23 -10.30
CA SER A 94 14.27 -2.11 -8.92
C SER A 94 15.44 -3.07 -8.66
N LYS A 95 16.37 -2.71 -7.74
CA LYS A 95 17.51 -3.58 -7.37
C LYS A 95 17.06 -4.97 -6.92
N PHE A 96 15.92 -5.03 -6.24
CA PHE A 96 15.36 -6.27 -5.65
C PHE A 96 14.54 -7.11 -6.63
N SER A 97 14.34 -6.61 -7.85
CA SER A 97 13.54 -7.24 -8.89
C SER A 97 14.03 -6.75 -10.27
N PRO A 98 15.28 -7.09 -10.66
CA PRO A 98 15.91 -6.54 -11.87
C PRO A 98 15.22 -6.95 -13.17
N TYR A 99 14.45 -8.04 -13.14
CA TYR A 99 13.69 -8.56 -14.28
C TYR A 99 12.26 -8.01 -14.37
N CYS A 100 11.80 -7.27 -13.36
CA CYS A 100 10.48 -6.64 -13.39
C CYS A 100 10.57 -5.31 -14.14
N THR A 101 10.23 -5.37 -15.42
CA THR A 101 10.25 -4.22 -16.35
C THR A 101 9.09 -3.27 -16.14
N TRP A 102 8.20 -3.52 -15.16
CA TRP A 102 7.10 -2.63 -14.78
C TRP A 102 7.36 -1.98 -13.43
N ASN A 103 6.87 -0.75 -13.26
CA ASN A 103 6.97 -0.01 -12.02
C ASN A 103 5.73 0.84 -11.75
N ALA A 104 5.63 1.30 -10.51
CA ALA A 104 4.62 2.24 -10.07
C ALA A 104 5.15 3.67 -10.21
N TYR A 105 4.28 4.55 -10.65
CA TYR A 105 4.57 5.95 -10.89
C TYR A 105 3.47 6.83 -10.33
N ARG A 106 3.86 8.04 -9.96
CA ARG A 106 2.96 9.15 -9.65
C ARG A 106 3.11 10.22 -10.71
N ILE A 107 1.98 10.67 -11.23
CA ILE A 107 1.84 11.94 -11.93
C ILE A 107 1.39 12.97 -10.90
N TYR A 108 2.07 14.12 -10.85
CA TYR A 108 1.69 15.24 -9.99
C TYR A 108 1.69 16.53 -10.81
N VAL A 109 0.58 17.28 -10.77
CA VAL A 109 0.42 18.54 -11.50
C VAL A 109 -0.27 19.55 -10.60
N GLU A 110 0.33 20.73 -10.42
CA GLU A 110 -0.33 21.87 -9.77
C GLU A 110 -1.04 22.76 -10.80
N MET A 111 -2.25 23.19 -10.46
CA MET A 111 -3.11 23.98 -11.33
C MET A 111 -3.86 25.04 -10.54
N PRO A 112 -4.23 26.18 -11.15
CA PRO A 112 -5.09 27.16 -10.50
C PRO A 112 -6.46 26.56 -10.14
N LEU A 113 -6.95 26.78 -8.92
CA LEU A 113 -8.24 26.28 -8.45
C LEU A 113 -9.40 26.69 -9.36
N LYS A 114 -9.34 27.91 -9.93
CA LYS A 114 -10.33 28.45 -10.87
C LYS A 114 -10.50 27.61 -12.16
N GLN A 115 -9.53 26.77 -12.50
CA GLN A 115 -9.57 25.91 -13.69
C GLN A 115 -10.26 24.58 -13.43
N ILE A 116 -10.66 24.28 -12.18
CA ILE A 116 -11.26 22.99 -11.81
C ILE A 116 -12.73 23.18 -11.50
N PRO A 117 -13.64 22.48 -12.22
CA PRO A 117 -15.04 22.44 -11.87
C PRO A 117 -15.23 22.03 -10.40
N LEU A 118 -15.91 22.85 -9.60
CA LEU A 118 -16.20 22.59 -8.17
C LEU A 118 -16.87 21.22 -7.95
N SER A 119 -17.60 20.71 -8.95
CA SER A 119 -18.24 19.38 -8.94
C SER A 119 -17.24 18.20 -8.88
N LEU A 120 -15.97 18.40 -9.21
CA LEU A 120 -14.93 17.37 -9.14
C LEU A 120 -14.29 17.24 -7.74
N LEU A 121 -14.53 18.18 -6.82
CA LEU A 121 -13.90 18.22 -5.50
C LEU A 121 -14.71 17.51 -4.40
N GLN A 122 -15.92 17.05 -4.71
CA GLN A 122 -16.78 16.34 -3.76
C GLN A 122 -16.79 14.85 -4.07
N VAL A 123 -16.05 14.04 -3.31
CA VAL A 123 -16.44 12.68 -2.82
C VAL A 123 -15.29 12.14 -1.96
N THR A 124 -15.57 11.84 -0.67
CA THR A 124 -15.31 10.52 -0.06
C THR A 124 -15.85 10.50 1.38
N LYS A 125 -16.82 9.61 1.61
CA LYS A 125 -17.37 9.28 2.93
C LYS A 125 -16.49 8.22 3.59
N GLU A 126 -16.27 8.37 4.90
CA GLU A 126 -15.43 7.50 5.71
C GLU A 126 -16.19 6.21 6.09
N GLY A 127 -15.51 5.07 5.96
CA GLY A 127 -15.85 3.80 6.62
C GLY A 127 -14.64 3.32 7.42
N LEU A 128 -14.85 2.54 8.48
CA LEU A 128 -13.78 2.03 9.36
C LEU A 128 -12.72 1.20 8.61
N VAL A 129 -13.11 0.55 7.51
CA VAL A 129 -12.23 -0.20 6.60
C VAL A 129 -12.60 0.17 5.17
N THR A 130 -11.62 0.55 4.36
CA THR A 130 -11.79 0.78 2.92
C THR A 130 -11.05 -0.31 2.15
N ILE A 131 -11.81 -1.24 1.56
CA ILE A 131 -11.24 -2.20 0.61
C ILE A 131 -11.09 -1.48 -0.73
N VAL A 132 -9.85 -1.33 -1.19
CA VAL A 132 -9.55 -0.85 -2.55
C VAL A 132 -9.38 -2.07 -3.43
N ASN A 133 -10.26 -2.28 -4.40
CA ASN A 133 -10.12 -3.36 -5.37
C ASN A 133 -9.00 -3.02 -6.35
N TRP A 134 -8.02 -3.92 -6.48
CA TRP A 134 -6.93 -3.84 -7.46
C TRP A 134 -7.25 -4.83 -8.60
N PRO A 135 -7.87 -4.40 -9.71
CA PRO A 135 -8.09 -5.29 -10.84
C PRO A 135 -6.74 -5.68 -11.48
N ASP A 136 -6.71 -6.85 -12.10
CA ASP A 136 -5.57 -7.27 -12.91
C ASP A 136 -5.32 -6.25 -14.03
N LEU A 137 -4.05 -5.92 -14.22
CA LEU A 137 -3.58 -5.01 -15.25
C LEU A 137 -3.62 -5.73 -16.62
N PRO A 138 -3.96 -5.04 -17.74
CA PRO A 138 -3.98 -5.63 -19.07
C PRO A 138 -2.61 -6.26 -19.42
N LYS A 139 -2.64 -7.54 -19.83
CA LYS A 139 -1.46 -8.30 -20.25
C LYS A 139 -1.37 -8.38 -21.78
N SER A 140 -0.16 -8.40 -22.32
CA SER A 140 0.11 -8.70 -23.73
C SER A 140 1.00 -9.94 -23.85
N GLU A 141 1.08 -10.54 -25.05
CA GLU A 141 1.85 -11.77 -25.31
C GLU A 141 3.32 -11.69 -24.86
N GLY A 142 3.92 -10.48 -24.88
CA GLY A 142 5.31 -10.24 -24.45
C GLY A 142 5.46 -9.54 -23.11
N SER A 143 4.39 -9.33 -22.33
CA SER A 143 4.47 -8.54 -21.10
C SER A 143 3.27 -8.77 -20.17
N ASN A 144 3.52 -9.34 -18.99
CA ASN A 144 2.53 -9.45 -17.93
C ASN A 144 2.86 -8.50 -16.74
N PRO A 145 2.22 -7.32 -16.64
CA PRO A 145 2.38 -6.41 -15.49
C PRO A 145 1.98 -7.04 -14.14
N ASN A 146 1.09 -8.04 -14.14
CA ASN A 146 0.57 -8.68 -12.92
C ASN A 146 1.62 -9.49 -12.17
N LEU A 147 2.70 -9.90 -12.84
CA LEU A 147 3.84 -10.50 -12.16
C LEU A 147 4.40 -9.55 -11.09
N GLY A 148 4.43 -8.25 -11.36
CA GLY A 148 4.94 -7.21 -10.46
C GLY A 148 3.95 -6.72 -9.40
N VAL A 149 2.64 -6.94 -9.59
CA VAL A 149 1.59 -6.20 -8.88
C VAL A 149 1.71 -6.28 -7.36
N TYR A 150 2.14 -7.39 -6.77
CA TYR A 150 2.38 -7.45 -5.33
C TYR A 150 3.37 -6.37 -4.84
N ARG A 151 4.48 -6.17 -5.56
CA ARG A 151 5.50 -5.17 -5.20
C ARG A 151 5.18 -3.76 -5.70
N LEU A 152 4.46 -3.64 -6.80
CA LEU A 152 4.02 -2.36 -7.37
C LEU A 152 2.86 -1.76 -6.56
N GLY A 153 1.91 -2.62 -6.18
CA GLY A 153 0.75 -2.31 -5.37
C GLY A 153 1.11 -1.97 -3.93
N LEU A 154 2.19 -2.51 -3.37
CA LEU A 154 2.59 -2.21 -1.98
C LEU A 154 2.91 -0.72 -1.79
N ASP A 155 3.88 -0.17 -2.54
CA ASP A 155 4.26 1.24 -2.40
C ASP A 155 3.14 2.18 -2.89
N SER A 156 2.39 1.77 -3.91
CA SER A 156 1.23 2.52 -4.42
C SER A 156 0.09 2.58 -3.40
N SER A 157 -0.20 1.48 -2.71
CA SER A 157 -1.21 1.40 -1.64
C SER A 157 -0.85 2.29 -0.47
N HIS A 158 0.42 2.28 -0.04
CA HIS A 158 0.87 3.15 1.04
C HIS A 158 0.71 4.62 0.68
N LEU A 159 1.11 5.00 -0.53
CA LEU A 159 0.99 6.37 -1.01
C LEU A 159 -0.48 6.80 -1.13
N ASP A 160 -1.32 5.98 -1.75
CA ASP A 160 -2.75 6.24 -1.88
C ASP A 160 -3.45 6.39 -0.51
N CYS A 161 -3.08 5.55 0.47
CA CYS A 161 -3.58 5.65 1.84
C CYS A 161 -3.20 6.97 2.52
N VAL A 162 -1.92 7.36 2.46
CA VAL A 162 -1.43 8.62 3.04
C VAL A 162 -2.12 9.83 2.38
N LEU A 163 -2.26 9.81 1.06
CA LEU A 163 -2.85 10.93 0.32
C LEU A 163 -4.36 11.08 0.52
N ARG A 164 -5.08 9.98 0.75
CA ARG A 164 -6.52 10.02 1.07
C ARG A 164 -6.81 10.21 2.56
N SER A 165 -5.82 10.07 3.42
CA SER A 165 -5.99 10.22 4.87
C SER A 165 -6.31 11.68 5.24
N LYS A 166 -7.32 11.87 6.09
CA LYS A 166 -7.62 13.15 6.74
C LYS A 166 -7.01 13.26 8.14
N LYS A 167 -6.22 12.27 8.55
CA LYS A 167 -5.59 12.22 9.88
C LYS A 167 -4.20 12.87 9.81
N LYS A 168 -3.83 13.59 10.87
CA LYS A 168 -2.51 14.23 10.99
C LYS A 168 -1.38 13.20 10.96
N PHE A 169 -1.53 12.13 11.72
CA PHE A 169 -0.55 11.04 11.80
C PHE A 169 -1.10 9.81 11.06
N VAL A 170 -0.26 9.20 10.23
CA VAL A 170 -0.56 7.94 9.53
C VAL A 170 0.55 6.95 9.83
N ALA A 171 0.21 5.85 10.48
CA ALA A 171 1.14 4.76 10.76
C ALA A 171 1.14 3.77 9.59
N GLN A 172 2.34 3.43 9.11
CA GLN A 172 2.51 2.42 8.07
C GLN A 172 3.06 1.14 8.71
N VAL A 173 2.17 0.17 8.92
CA VAL A 173 2.42 -1.07 9.65
C VAL A 173 1.88 -2.28 8.87
N ASP A 174 2.55 -3.42 8.98
CA ASP A 174 2.00 -4.71 8.55
C ASP A 174 0.98 -5.18 9.60
N PHE A 175 0.07 -6.10 9.25
CA PHE A 175 -0.91 -6.65 10.21
C PHE A 175 -0.26 -7.38 11.39
N ASP A 176 0.98 -7.84 11.22
CA ASP A 176 1.80 -8.53 12.20
C ASP A 176 2.87 -7.61 12.82
N ASP A 177 2.81 -6.29 12.61
CA ASP A 177 3.66 -5.31 13.28
C ASP A 177 3.04 -4.78 14.58
N TYR A 178 3.87 -4.65 15.63
CA TYR A 178 3.51 -4.05 16.92
C TYR A 178 4.43 -2.87 17.19
N MET A 179 3.89 -1.65 17.12
CA MET A 179 4.64 -0.41 17.34
C MET A 179 4.25 0.22 18.68
N PHE A 180 5.25 0.56 19.50
CA PHE A 180 5.00 1.18 20.80
C PHE A 180 6.20 2.01 21.26
N VAL A 181 5.94 2.83 22.28
CA VAL A 181 6.90 3.69 22.97
C VAL A 181 6.82 3.41 24.46
N ARG A 182 7.94 3.51 25.17
CA ARG A 182 8.00 3.25 26.61
C ARG A 182 7.50 4.47 27.39
N GLY A 183 6.67 4.22 28.41
CA GLY A 183 6.24 5.23 29.38
C GLY A 183 5.08 6.15 28.97
N LYS A 184 4.58 6.08 27.73
CA LYS A 184 3.39 6.83 27.28
C LYS A 184 2.70 6.14 26.10
N THR A 185 1.58 6.67 25.63
CA THR A 185 0.95 6.14 24.41
C THR A 185 1.73 6.59 23.17
N LEU A 186 1.64 5.80 22.10
CA LEU A 186 2.27 6.11 20.82
C LEU A 186 1.82 7.47 20.27
N LEU A 187 0.52 7.77 20.38
CA LEU A 187 -0.07 9.02 19.90
C LEU A 187 0.42 10.22 20.72
N ASP A 188 0.47 10.11 22.05
CA ASP A 188 0.96 11.19 22.91
C ASP A 188 2.43 11.51 22.59
N TYR A 189 3.26 10.46 22.43
CA TYR A 189 4.68 10.63 22.09
C TYR A 189 4.88 11.40 20.80
N VAL A 190 4.27 10.96 19.70
CA VAL A 190 4.47 11.62 18.40
C VAL A 190 3.84 13.02 18.36
N THR A 191 2.75 13.24 19.10
CA THR A 191 2.10 14.55 19.19
C THR A 191 2.96 15.56 19.94
N GLU A 192 3.49 15.19 21.11
CA GLU A 192 4.38 16.05 21.90
C GLU A 192 5.68 16.34 21.15
N HIS A 193 6.26 15.32 20.50
CA HIS A 193 7.53 15.46 19.80
C HIS A 193 7.38 16.33 18.54
N GLU A 194 6.31 16.15 17.76
CA GLU A 194 6.07 16.99 16.58
C GLU A 194 5.75 18.45 16.97
N LYS A 195 5.09 18.67 18.10
CA LYS A 195 4.82 20.02 18.62
C LYS A 195 6.11 20.76 19.02
N THR A 196 7.09 20.03 19.54
CA THR A 196 8.39 20.59 19.96
C THR A 196 9.40 20.67 18.81
N HIS A 197 9.26 19.80 17.80
CA HIS A 197 10.13 19.70 16.64
C HIS A 197 9.27 19.75 15.36
N PRO A 198 8.77 20.95 14.97
CA PRO A 198 7.86 21.11 13.83
C PRO A 198 8.50 20.71 12.49
N GLU A 199 9.82 20.59 12.41
CA GLU A 199 10.55 20.07 11.25
C GLU A 199 10.41 18.56 11.07
N VAL A 200 9.91 17.83 12.06
CA VAL A 200 9.70 16.38 11.93
C VAL A 200 8.50 16.11 11.03
N GLY A 201 8.78 15.50 9.88
CA GLY A 201 7.79 15.03 8.90
C GLY A 201 7.49 13.54 9.03
N SER A 202 8.36 12.77 9.67
CA SER A 202 8.10 11.36 9.98
C SER A 202 8.91 10.87 11.17
N PHE A 203 8.39 9.84 11.82
CA PHE A 203 9.02 9.10 12.92
C PHE A 203 9.37 7.71 12.40
N SER A 204 10.65 7.34 12.48
CA SER A 204 11.16 6.06 12.03
C SER A 204 11.50 5.18 13.22
N PHE A 205 10.84 4.02 13.29
CA PHE A 205 11.07 2.99 14.28
C PHE A 205 11.94 1.91 13.66
N VAL A 206 13.04 1.56 14.34
CA VAL A 206 13.79 0.34 14.03
C VAL A 206 12.87 -0.85 14.27
N ARG A 207 12.88 -1.78 13.33
CA ARG A 207 12.05 -2.99 13.38
C ARG A 207 12.84 -4.15 13.94
N GLY A 208 12.49 -4.60 15.14
CA GLY A 208 12.95 -5.88 15.70
C GLY A 208 12.06 -7.05 15.25
N THR A 209 12.44 -8.26 15.65
CA THR A 209 11.63 -9.48 15.44
C THR A 209 10.92 -9.87 16.73
N LEU A 210 9.62 -10.13 16.66
CA LEU A 210 8.87 -10.84 17.69
C LEU A 210 8.71 -12.29 17.23
N LEU A 211 9.25 -13.24 17.99
CA LEU A 211 8.97 -14.65 17.77
C LEU A 211 7.53 -14.93 18.21
N LYS A 212 6.65 -15.09 17.23
CA LYS A 212 5.27 -15.48 17.51
C LYS A 212 5.23 -16.98 17.66
N GLN A 213 4.90 -17.43 18.87
CA GLN A 213 4.61 -18.85 19.07
C GLN A 213 3.33 -19.18 18.31
N PRO A 214 3.14 -20.43 17.85
CA PRO A 214 1.86 -20.86 17.29
C PRO A 214 0.77 -20.44 18.27
N VAL A 215 -0.25 -19.74 17.78
CA VAL A 215 -1.37 -19.31 18.62
C VAL A 215 -1.89 -20.58 19.30
N HIS A 216 -1.84 -20.63 20.62
CA HIS A 216 -2.56 -21.66 21.34
C HIS A 216 -4.03 -21.37 21.08
N GLY A 217 -4.69 -22.24 20.32
CA GLY A 217 -6.11 -22.17 20.05
C GLY A 217 -6.49 -22.18 18.57
N SER A 218 -7.79 -22.18 18.33
CA SER A 218 -8.40 -22.40 17.02
C SER A 218 -9.57 -21.42 16.84
N LEU A 219 -9.82 -20.94 15.62
CA LEU A 219 -11.02 -20.13 15.35
C LEU A 219 -12.32 -20.94 15.50
N GLN A 220 -12.23 -22.27 15.47
CA GLN A 220 -13.34 -23.17 15.80
C GLN A 220 -13.61 -23.23 17.32
N ASP A 221 -12.61 -22.90 18.14
CA ASP A 221 -12.74 -22.73 19.59
C ASP A 221 -12.13 -21.39 20.03
N ILE A 222 -12.88 -20.31 19.81
CA ILE A 222 -12.45 -18.93 20.13
C ILE A 222 -11.95 -18.82 21.58
N SER A 223 -12.51 -19.61 22.51
CA SER A 223 -12.13 -19.60 23.93
C SER A 223 -10.70 -20.08 24.19
N SER A 224 -10.14 -20.85 23.25
CA SER A 224 -8.77 -21.34 23.33
C SER A 224 -7.71 -20.30 22.93
N VAL A 225 -8.08 -19.22 22.22
CA VAL A 225 -7.15 -18.17 21.77
C VAL A 225 -6.70 -17.31 22.95
N SER A 226 -5.38 -17.21 23.13
CA SER A 226 -4.77 -16.43 24.21
C SER A 226 -3.76 -15.41 23.72
N PHE A 227 -3.79 -14.22 24.32
CA PHE A 227 -2.82 -13.13 24.10
C PHE A 227 -1.80 -13.00 25.25
N GLU A 228 -1.79 -13.96 26.18
CA GLU A 228 -0.86 -13.97 27.31
C GLU A 228 0.61 -14.09 26.89
N GLU A 229 0.87 -14.54 25.66
CA GLU A 229 2.19 -14.54 25.04
C GLU A 229 2.86 -13.15 25.05
N PHE A 230 2.08 -12.07 25.00
CA PHE A 230 2.61 -10.71 25.08
C PHE A 230 3.13 -10.32 26.46
N ARG A 231 2.79 -11.06 27.52
CA ARG A 231 3.42 -10.86 28.85
C ARG A 231 4.86 -11.34 28.89
N LYS A 232 5.23 -12.34 28.09
CA LYS A 232 6.60 -12.89 28.04
C LYS A 232 7.01 -13.11 26.59
N ALA A 233 6.86 -12.03 25.82
CA ALA A 233 7.15 -12.00 24.41
C ALA A 233 8.63 -12.29 24.17
N SER A 234 8.94 -13.17 23.23
CA SER A 234 10.31 -13.43 22.79
C SER A 234 10.67 -12.44 21.69
N VAL A 235 11.52 -11.47 21.99
CA VAL A 235 11.94 -10.44 21.04
C VAL A 235 13.42 -10.52 20.72
N CYS A 236 13.77 -10.10 19.52
CA CYS A 236 15.15 -9.98 19.09
C CYS A 236 15.31 -8.65 18.34
N ASP A 237 15.97 -7.72 18.99
CA ASP A 237 16.16 -6.36 18.49
C ASP A 237 17.20 -6.29 17.36
N GLU A 238 18.10 -7.27 17.30
CA GLU A 238 19.20 -7.33 16.32
C GLU A 238 18.88 -8.25 15.12
N CYS A 239 17.70 -8.86 15.10
CA CYS A 239 17.30 -9.84 14.09
C CYS A 239 16.80 -9.22 12.79
N ASP A 240 16.45 -7.93 12.83
CA ASP A 240 15.95 -7.16 11.70
C ASP A 240 16.35 -5.69 11.91
N TYR A 241 16.61 -4.99 10.82
CA TYR A 241 17.01 -3.58 10.83
C TYR A 241 16.24 -2.76 9.78
N ASN A 242 15.17 -3.34 9.23
CA ASN A 242 14.22 -2.55 8.46
C ASN A 242 13.52 -1.54 9.37
N LYS A 243 12.84 -0.59 8.74
CA LYS A 243 12.18 0.51 9.44
C LYS A 243 10.70 0.49 9.15
N LYS A 244 9.94 1.02 10.11
CA LYS A 244 8.51 1.31 9.99
C LYS A 244 8.29 2.75 10.40
N VAL A 245 7.35 3.42 9.75
CA VAL A 245 7.22 4.86 9.88
C VAL A 245 5.83 5.27 10.30
N ILE A 246 5.77 6.31 11.14
CA ILE A 246 4.59 7.15 11.30
C ILE A 246 4.90 8.45 10.56
N VAL A 247 4.05 8.83 9.61
CA VAL A 247 4.22 10.08 8.86
C VAL A 247 3.28 11.15 9.36
N VAL A 248 3.73 12.41 9.29
CA VAL A 248 2.88 13.58 9.42
C VAL A 248 2.36 13.91 8.01
N ALA A 249 1.07 13.64 7.77
CA ALA A 249 0.52 13.49 6.42
C ALA A 249 0.65 14.75 5.54
N ASP A 250 0.63 15.93 6.14
CA ASP A 250 0.77 17.22 5.45
C ASP A 250 2.23 17.62 5.17
N LYS A 251 3.22 16.92 5.75
CA LYS A 251 4.66 17.16 5.54
C LYS A 251 5.31 16.17 4.58
N VAL A 252 4.62 15.07 4.25
CA VAL A 252 5.12 14.00 3.39
C VAL A 252 4.48 14.05 2.01
N ASP A 253 5.28 13.76 0.99
CA ASP A 253 4.85 13.75 -0.40
C ASP A 253 4.87 12.33 -0.99
N ILE A 254 5.98 11.61 -0.82
CA ILE A 254 6.14 10.23 -1.29
C ILE A 254 6.64 9.34 -0.15
N ILE A 255 5.88 8.30 0.17
CA ILE A 255 6.22 7.24 1.13
C ILE A 255 6.56 5.93 0.40
N LEU A 256 7.50 5.18 0.96
CA LEU A 256 7.83 3.81 0.58
C LEU A 256 7.62 2.88 1.77
N THR A 257 7.58 1.58 1.49
CA THR A 257 7.36 0.52 2.48
C THR A 257 8.17 0.64 3.79
N HIS A 258 9.37 1.23 3.77
CA HIS A 258 10.23 1.33 4.96
C HIS A 258 10.73 2.74 5.28
N ARG A 259 10.33 3.76 4.50
CA ARG A 259 10.84 5.13 4.69
C ARG A 259 9.99 6.15 3.95
N VAL A 260 10.14 7.42 4.34
CA VAL A 260 9.76 8.54 3.47
C VAL A 260 10.82 8.70 2.37
N LYS A 261 10.38 8.80 1.11
CA LYS A 261 11.25 9.12 -0.03
C LYS A 261 11.35 10.62 -0.26
N THR A 262 10.20 11.29 -0.23
CA THR A 262 10.09 12.72 -0.53
C THR A 262 9.22 13.40 0.51
N PHE A 263 9.75 14.47 1.10
CA PHE A 263 8.98 15.39 1.94
C PHE A 263 8.44 16.53 1.10
N ARG A 264 7.31 17.12 1.52
CA ARG A 264 6.77 18.29 0.84
C ARG A 264 7.73 19.46 0.96
N LYS A 265 7.80 20.26 -0.11
CA LYS A 265 8.59 21.49 -0.09
C LYS A 265 7.87 22.53 0.76
N ASN A 266 8.62 23.22 1.59
CA ASN A 266 8.16 24.38 2.36
C ASN A 266 9.30 25.41 2.37
N GLU A 267 8.97 26.67 2.13
CA GLU A 267 9.95 27.76 1.97
C GLU A 267 10.67 28.11 3.28
N VAL A 268 10.00 27.86 4.41
CA VAL A 268 10.47 28.25 5.74
C VAL A 268 11.13 27.08 6.47
N MET A 269 10.70 25.85 6.20
CA MET A 269 11.07 24.68 6.98
C MET A 269 11.41 23.48 6.11
N ARG A 270 12.54 22.83 6.41
CA ARG A 270 12.91 21.58 5.76
C ARG A 270 12.44 20.41 6.63
N PHE A 271 11.49 19.63 6.12
CA PHE A 271 11.02 18.46 6.85
C PHE A 271 11.98 17.27 6.75
N GLY A 272 12.03 16.47 7.81
CA GLY A 272 12.90 15.29 7.89
C GLY A 272 12.30 14.13 8.68
N THR A 273 13.05 13.02 8.69
CA THR A 273 12.76 11.84 9.51
C THR A 273 13.46 11.97 10.84
N PHE A 274 12.72 11.81 11.94
CA PHE A 274 13.27 11.57 13.27
C PHE A 274 13.39 10.07 13.51
N GLU A 275 14.61 9.58 13.74
CA GLU A 275 14.86 8.19 14.12
C GLU A 275 14.61 8.04 15.61
N ILE A 276 13.62 7.21 15.97
CA ILE A 276 13.30 6.97 17.38
C ILE A 276 14.37 6.03 17.95
N PRO A 277 15.03 6.41 19.04
CA PRO A 277 15.97 5.53 19.72
C PRO A 277 15.26 4.26 20.18
N MET A 278 15.90 3.10 20.01
CA MET A 278 15.25 1.81 20.25
C MET A 278 14.88 1.59 21.72
N GLU A 279 15.63 2.21 22.64
CA GLU A 279 15.36 2.29 24.07
C GLU A 279 14.13 3.14 24.39
N VAL A 280 13.74 4.06 23.50
CA VAL A 280 12.52 4.88 23.64
C VAL A 280 11.31 4.19 23.00
N GLY A 281 11.45 3.70 21.77
CA GLY A 281 10.36 3.05 21.05
C GLY A 281 10.86 2.10 19.97
N VAL A 282 10.08 1.06 19.70
CA VAL A 282 10.45 -0.02 18.77
C VAL A 282 9.21 -0.53 18.05
N CYS A 283 9.41 -1.04 16.84
CA CYS A 283 8.40 -1.80 16.12
C CYS A 283 8.83 -3.28 16.10
N TYR A 284 7.98 -4.20 16.53
CA TYR A 284 8.25 -5.62 16.38
C TYR A 284 7.42 -6.23 15.28
N HIS A 285 8.09 -6.92 14.36
CA HIS A 285 7.42 -7.72 13.34
C HIS A 285 7.29 -9.15 13.83
N ALA A 286 6.05 -9.62 14.01
CA ALA A 286 5.78 -10.99 14.43
C ALA A 286 6.12 -11.98 13.31
N ARG A 287 6.95 -12.97 13.63
CA ARG A 287 7.35 -14.02 12.70
C ARG A 287 6.95 -15.38 13.24
N TYR A 288 6.23 -16.14 12.40
CA TYR A 288 6.00 -17.57 12.58
C TYR A 288 7.10 -18.40 11.90
N ALA A 289 7.51 -17.98 10.71
CA ALA A 289 8.57 -18.63 9.93
C ALA A 289 9.87 -17.82 10.00
N LEU A 290 10.82 -18.29 10.82
CA LEU A 290 12.12 -17.66 10.99
C LEU A 290 13.10 -18.05 9.88
N SER A 291 13.92 -17.10 9.43
CA SER A 291 15.10 -17.42 8.60
C SER A 291 16.16 -18.19 9.41
N PRO A 292 17.10 -18.91 8.76
CA PRO A 292 18.13 -19.68 9.47
C PRO A 292 18.98 -18.85 10.45
N SER A 293 19.26 -17.57 10.13
CA SER A 293 19.95 -16.67 11.06
C SER A 293 19.08 -16.31 12.25
N GLN A 294 17.80 -16.00 12.02
CA GLN A 294 16.84 -15.69 13.08
C GLN A 294 16.54 -16.88 14.00
N GLN A 295 16.63 -18.12 13.51
CA GLN A 295 16.47 -19.32 14.34
C GLN A 295 17.60 -19.49 15.37
N LYS A 296 18.81 -19.01 15.04
CA LYS A 296 19.99 -19.08 15.91
C LYS A 296 20.16 -17.84 16.81
N ALA A 297 19.27 -16.86 16.67
CA ALA A 297 19.39 -15.61 17.39
C ALA A 297 19.03 -15.75 18.87
N ASN A 298 19.57 -14.86 19.69
CA ASN A 298 19.27 -14.81 21.11
C ASN A 298 18.01 -13.97 21.36
N TYR A 299 16.91 -14.62 21.70
CA TYR A 299 15.66 -13.93 22.01
C TYR A 299 15.57 -13.58 23.49
N GLN A 300 15.28 -12.33 23.77
CA GLN A 300 15.04 -11.83 25.11
C GLN A 300 13.55 -11.89 25.45
N LYS A 301 13.24 -12.13 26.72
CA LYS A 301 11.86 -12.13 27.21
C LYS A 301 11.49 -10.74 27.70
N VAL A 302 10.46 -10.15 27.12
CA VAL A 302 9.96 -8.82 27.48
C VAL A 302 8.46 -8.84 27.75
N ASN A 303 8.03 -7.98 28.69
CA ASN A 303 6.63 -7.70 28.93
C ASN A 303 6.18 -6.64 27.92
N LEU A 304 5.61 -7.08 26.79
CA LEU A 304 5.27 -6.19 25.69
C LEU A 304 4.02 -5.36 26.00
N PHE A 305 3.00 -6.01 26.57
CA PHE A 305 1.75 -5.38 26.96
C PHE A 305 1.43 -5.58 28.43
N SER A 306 0.78 -4.59 29.04
CA SER A 306 0.27 -4.71 30.40
C SER A 306 -0.91 -5.68 30.44
N SER A 307 -1.19 -6.26 31.61
CA SER A 307 -2.34 -7.15 31.80
C SER A 307 -3.67 -6.50 31.40
N ARG A 308 -3.79 -5.17 31.57
CA ARG A 308 -4.97 -4.40 31.15
C ARG A 308 -5.13 -4.38 29.63
N VAL A 309 -4.03 -4.14 28.89
CA VAL A 309 -4.05 -4.15 27.41
C VAL A 309 -4.36 -5.56 26.91
N ILE A 310 -3.75 -6.59 27.51
CA ILE A 310 -4.01 -7.98 27.14
C ILE A 310 -5.47 -8.36 27.38
N ALA A 311 -6.05 -8.01 28.53
CA ALA A 311 -7.46 -8.26 28.81
C ALA A 311 -8.38 -7.57 27.78
N SER A 312 -8.09 -6.32 27.44
CA SER A 312 -8.86 -5.58 26.42
C SER A 312 -8.73 -6.18 25.02
N LEU A 313 -7.53 -6.65 24.64
CA LEU A 313 -7.31 -7.36 23.37
C LEU A 313 -8.09 -8.67 23.32
N THR A 314 -8.05 -9.46 24.39
CA THR A 314 -8.80 -10.71 24.51
C THR A 314 -10.31 -10.47 24.38
N GLU A 315 -10.85 -9.49 25.11
CA GLU A 315 -12.27 -9.13 25.06
C GLU A 315 -12.69 -8.72 23.65
N LYS A 316 -11.93 -7.81 23.01
CA LYS A 316 -12.23 -7.36 21.64
C LYS A 316 -12.07 -8.45 20.59
N PHE A 317 -11.10 -9.34 20.75
CA PHE A 317 -10.96 -10.48 19.87
C PHE A 317 -12.17 -11.42 20.00
N ILE A 318 -12.60 -11.75 21.22
CA ILE A 318 -13.76 -12.64 21.44
C ILE A 318 -15.03 -12.02 20.83
N GLU A 319 -15.24 -10.72 21.00
CA GLU A 319 -16.35 -9.98 20.39
C GLU A 319 -16.34 -10.12 18.85
N ILE A 320 -15.24 -9.72 18.20
CA ILE A 320 -15.13 -9.77 16.73
C ILE A 320 -15.17 -11.21 16.20
N ALA A 321 -14.46 -12.13 16.85
CA ALA A 321 -14.42 -13.52 16.45
C ALA A 321 -15.79 -14.20 16.62
N GLY A 322 -16.56 -13.83 17.65
CA GLY A 322 -17.92 -14.33 17.84
C GLY A 322 -18.87 -13.86 16.73
N GLU A 323 -18.77 -12.58 16.33
CA GLU A 323 -19.51 -12.06 15.18
C GLU A 323 -19.13 -12.75 13.86
N LEU A 324 -17.82 -12.97 13.67
CA LEU A 324 -17.30 -13.70 12.52
C LEU A 324 -17.76 -15.15 12.54
N ALA A 325 -17.65 -15.89 13.64
CA ALA A 325 -18.07 -17.29 13.72
C ALA A 325 -19.55 -17.48 13.30
N ASN A 326 -20.43 -16.53 13.66
CA ASN A 326 -21.83 -16.56 13.24
C ASN A 326 -22.04 -16.34 11.73
N THR A 327 -21.10 -15.67 11.05
CA THR A 327 -21.17 -15.34 9.61
C THR A 327 -20.26 -16.22 8.74
N THR A 328 -19.21 -16.82 9.32
CA THR A 328 -18.11 -17.49 8.63
C THR A 328 -17.89 -18.94 9.07
N ALA A 329 -18.84 -19.57 9.79
CA ALA A 329 -18.79 -20.96 10.29
C ALA A 329 -18.42 -22.06 9.26
N LYS A 330 -18.20 -21.71 7.98
CA LYS A 330 -17.83 -22.62 6.89
C LYS A 330 -16.57 -22.20 6.12
N LEU A 331 -15.84 -21.18 6.57
CA LEU A 331 -14.58 -20.77 5.93
C LEU A 331 -13.43 -21.63 6.47
N ASP A 332 -13.29 -22.84 5.91
CA ASP A 332 -12.05 -23.60 6.01
C ASP A 332 -11.16 -23.21 4.82
N ILE A 333 -10.05 -22.54 5.11
CA ILE A 333 -9.05 -22.15 4.11
C ILE A 333 -7.79 -23.02 4.18
N SER A 334 -7.77 -24.05 5.02
CA SER A 334 -6.59 -24.92 5.21
C SER A 334 -6.12 -25.53 3.87
N PRO A 335 -7.02 -26.03 3.00
CA PRO A 335 -6.62 -26.54 1.68
C PRO A 335 -5.92 -25.47 0.81
N THR A 336 -6.38 -24.22 0.89
CA THR A 336 -5.72 -23.09 0.22
C THR A 336 -4.34 -22.82 0.81
N VAL A 337 -4.22 -22.78 2.14
CA VAL A 337 -2.96 -22.49 2.84
C VAL A 337 -1.92 -23.54 2.51
N ASP A 338 -2.27 -24.83 2.60
CA ASP A 338 -1.36 -25.94 2.30
C ASP A 338 -0.85 -25.86 0.85
N LEU A 339 -1.74 -25.57 -0.10
CA LEU A 339 -1.35 -25.38 -1.49
C LEU A 339 -0.43 -24.18 -1.69
N LEU A 340 -0.74 -23.05 -1.03
CA LEU A 340 0.11 -21.86 -1.06
C LEU A 340 1.49 -22.16 -0.47
N GLU A 341 1.56 -22.86 0.66
CA GLU A 341 2.84 -23.25 1.24
C GLU A 341 3.62 -24.15 0.27
N GLU A 342 3.00 -25.21 -0.25
CA GLU A 342 3.61 -26.16 -1.17
C GLU A 342 4.13 -25.50 -2.46
N CYS A 343 3.34 -24.65 -3.12
CA CYS A 343 3.81 -23.96 -4.31
C CYS A 343 4.92 -22.96 -3.95
N THR A 344 4.81 -22.25 -2.83
CA THR A 344 5.75 -21.17 -2.51
C THR A 344 7.06 -21.60 -1.83
N GLN A 345 7.26 -22.90 -1.54
CA GLN A 345 8.47 -23.41 -0.87
C GLN A 345 9.77 -22.96 -1.54
N ASN A 346 9.80 -22.95 -2.88
CA ASN A 346 10.98 -22.56 -3.66
C ASN A 346 10.97 -21.08 -4.09
N TRP A 347 9.99 -20.29 -3.65
CA TRP A 347 9.88 -18.87 -4.02
C TRP A 347 11.19 -18.13 -3.72
N ARG A 348 11.74 -18.34 -2.52
CA ARG A 348 12.97 -17.64 -2.09
C ARG A 348 14.19 -17.95 -2.96
N LEU A 349 14.16 -19.08 -3.68
CA LEU A 349 15.25 -19.59 -4.50
C LEU A 349 15.11 -19.26 -6.00
N SER A 350 13.99 -18.66 -6.43
CA SER A 350 13.77 -18.26 -7.83
C SER A 350 14.20 -16.80 -8.05
N PRO A 351 15.40 -16.54 -8.60
CA PRO A 351 15.92 -15.19 -8.81
C PRO A 351 15.19 -14.39 -9.90
N SER A 352 14.33 -15.04 -10.70
CA SER A 352 13.79 -14.48 -11.95
C SER A 352 12.38 -13.91 -11.85
N GLN A 353 11.68 -14.05 -10.72
CA GLN A 353 10.24 -13.78 -10.70
C GLN A 353 9.84 -12.60 -9.82
N CYS A 354 9.02 -11.74 -10.40
CA CYS A 354 8.24 -10.77 -9.68
C CYS A 354 7.30 -11.54 -8.74
N LYS A 355 7.44 -11.33 -7.43
CA LYS A 355 6.92 -12.23 -6.39
C LYS A 355 5.38 -12.12 -6.22
N ALA A 356 4.59 -12.68 -7.14
CA ALA A 356 3.12 -12.69 -7.10
C ALA A 356 2.54 -14.10 -6.80
N PRO A 357 2.06 -14.40 -5.56
CA PRO A 357 1.48 -15.70 -5.14
C PRO A 357 0.47 -16.29 -6.11
N HIS A 358 -0.42 -15.42 -6.57
CA HIS A 358 -1.43 -15.74 -7.56
C HIS A 358 -0.87 -16.39 -8.83
N GLU A 359 0.11 -15.76 -9.49
CA GLU A 359 0.65 -16.26 -10.77
C GLU A 359 1.49 -17.52 -10.56
N TYR A 360 2.23 -17.60 -9.46
CA TYR A 360 3.06 -18.75 -9.15
C TYR A 360 2.23 -20.01 -8.84
N CYS A 361 1.09 -19.83 -8.17
CA CYS A 361 0.26 -20.92 -7.65
C CYS A 361 -1.06 -21.09 -8.41
N TRP A 362 -1.29 -20.32 -9.48
CA TRP A 362 -2.56 -20.22 -10.20
C TRP A 362 -3.16 -21.59 -10.54
N SER A 363 -2.38 -22.46 -11.18
CA SER A 363 -2.84 -23.77 -11.66
C SER A 363 -3.31 -24.68 -10.53
N LYS A 364 -2.80 -24.49 -9.31
CA LYS A 364 -3.21 -25.22 -8.12
C LYS A 364 -4.42 -24.54 -7.44
N LEU A 365 -4.37 -23.21 -7.30
CA LEU A 365 -5.41 -22.43 -6.60
C LEU A 365 -6.76 -22.43 -7.32
N ILE A 366 -6.80 -22.47 -8.66
CA ILE A 366 -8.07 -22.52 -9.41
C ILE A 366 -8.88 -23.79 -9.13
N THR A 367 -8.24 -24.83 -8.59
CA THR A 367 -8.87 -26.13 -8.34
C THR A 367 -9.43 -26.29 -6.93
N VAL A 368 -9.08 -25.39 -6.01
CA VAL A 368 -9.42 -25.48 -4.59
C VAL A 368 -10.16 -24.23 -4.18
N ASP A 369 -11.41 -24.38 -3.74
CA ASP A 369 -12.38 -23.30 -3.48
C ASP A 369 -12.86 -22.54 -4.72
N ARG A 370 -14.08 -21.98 -4.65
CA ARG A 370 -14.63 -21.11 -5.70
C ARG A 370 -13.98 -19.73 -5.62
N TRP A 371 -12.66 -19.67 -5.78
CA TRP A 371 -11.95 -18.40 -5.93
C TRP A 371 -12.64 -17.59 -7.02
N LYS A 372 -12.90 -16.33 -6.71
CA LYS A 372 -13.23 -15.32 -7.70
C LYS A 372 -11.95 -14.54 -7.94
N PHE A 373 -11.20 -14.96 -8.94
CA PHE A 373 -10.06 -14.23 -9.43
C PHE A 373 -10.54 -12.97 -10.17
N ALA A 374 -9.71 -11.93 -10.21
CA ALA A 374 -10.01 -10.73 -10.99
C ALA A 374 -10.33 -11.06 -12.47
N ASN A 375 -9.76 -12.17 -12.97
CA ASN A 375 -9.97 -12.68 -14.33
C ASN A 375 -11.17 -13.61 -14.51
N ASP A 376 -11.91 -14.00 -13.47
CA ASP A 376 -13.05 -14.93 -13.60
C ASP A 376 -14.26 -14.33 -14.31
N ARG A 377 -14.16 -13.06 -14.72
CA ARG A 377 -15.09 -12.45 -15.69
C ARG A 377 -14.75 -12.77 -17.16
N VAL A 378 -13.64 -13.45 -17.43
CA VAL A 378 -13.27 -13.85 -18.80
C VAL A 378 -13.66 -15.31 -18.97
N GLY A 379 -14.96 -15.51 -19.21
CA GLY A 379 -15.43 -16.74 -19.84
C GLY A 379 -14.58 -17.02 -21.08
N SER A 380 -14.34 -18.30 -21.32
CA SER A 380 -13.76 -18.87 -22.53
C SER A 380 -14.47 -18.34 -23.77
N ASN A 381 -14.03 -17.19 -24.28
CA ASN A 381 -13.99 -16.78 -25.68
C ASN A 381 -13.80 -15.26 -25.77
N LYS A 382 -12.70 -14.89 -26.43
CA LYS A 382 -12.51 -13.62 -27.15
C LYS A 382 -12.94 -12.35 -26.41
N GLN A 383 -12.03 -11.75 -25.65
CA GLN A 383 -11.93 -10.29 -25.61
C GLN A 383 -10.46 -9.88 -25.60
N TYR A 384 -9.86 -9.87 -26.79
CA TYR A 384 -8.88 -8.82 -27.05
C TYR A 384 -9.67 -7.52 -26.99
N VAL A 385 -9.42 -6.68 -25.99
CA VAL A 385 -9.81 -5.27 -26.11
C VAL A 385 -8.90 -4.70 -27.18
N THR A 386 -9.42 -4.62 -28.40
CA THR A 386 -8.82 -3.82 -29.46
C THR A 386 -8.83 -2.38 -28.96
N LEU A 387 -7.65 -1.73 -29.00
CA LEU A 387 -7.40 -0.37 -28.52
C LEU A 387 -8.27 0.67 -29.24
#